data_AF-A0A511X016-F1
#
_entry.id   AF-A0A511X016-F1
#
_cell.length_a   1.000
_cell.length_b   1.000
_cell.length_c   1.000
_cell.angle_alpha   90.00
_cell.angle_beta   90.00
_cell.angle_gamma   90.00
#
_symmetry.space_group_name_H-M   'P 1'
#
loop_
_entity.id
_entity.type
_entity.pdbx_description
1 polymer ?
#
loop_
_entity_poly.entity_id
_entity_poly.type
_entity_poly.pdbx_seq_one_letter_code
_entity_poly.pdbx_strand_id
1 'polypeptide(L)' 'MNKILLVEILSKREPELVRYFSNNLINEIDEDLGNHIRNILNDEFLETGMDDPNGVIINKRGKEIEELIDYVGNLYM' A
#
# COMPACT_ATOMS: atom_id res chain seq x y z
N MET A 1 -1.53 11.48 1.17
CA MET A 1 -0.83 10.25 0.73
C MET A 1 0.60 10.25 1.27
N ASN A 2 0.93 9.27 2.11
CA ASN A 2 2.30 9.02 2.57
C ASN A 2 3.10 8.24 1.51
N LYS A 3 3.62 8.92 0.49
CA LYS A 3 4.42 8.30 -0.59
C LYS A 3 5.64 7.51 -0.08
N ILE A 4 6.21 7.96 1.04
CA ILE A 4 7.40 7.32 1.64
C ILE A 4 7.03 5.92 2.15
N LEU A 5 5.89 5.80 2.83
CA LEU A 5 5.39 4.51 3.32
C LEU A 5 5.07 3.55 2.17
N LEU A 6 4.41 4.02 1.11
CA LEU A 6 4.12 3.18 -0.06
C LEU A 6 5.43 2.62 -0.67
N VAL A 7 6.42 3.48 -0.89
CA VAL A 7 7.73 3.06 -1.43
C VAL A 7 8.45 2.10 -0.49
N GLU A 8 8.41 2.31 0.82
CA GLU A 8 8.98 1.40 1.81
C GLU A 8 8.37 0.00 1.70
N ILE A 9 7.03 -0.08 1.70
CA ILE A 9 6.31 -1.35 1.63
C ILE A 9 6.59 -2.08 0.32
N LEU A 10 6.52 -1.35 -0.81
CA LEU A 10 6.85 -1.92 -2.12
C LEU A 10 8.31 -2.36 -2.19
N SER A 11 9.25 -1.61 -1.62
CA SER A 11 10.67 -1.99 -1.58
C SER A 11 10.92 -3.27 -0.80
N LYS A 12 10.10 -3.55 0.22
CA LYS A 12 10.19 -4.76 1.04
C LYS A 12 9.55 -5.96 0.35
N ARG A 13 8.37 -5.79 -0.24
CA ARG A 13 7.55 -6.90 -0.77
C ARG A 13 7.80 -7.17 -2.24
N GLU A 14 7.85 -6.12 -3.06
CA GLU A 14 8.01 -6.22 -4.52
C GLU A 14 8.90 -5.08 -5.07
N PRO A 15 10.23 -5.21 -4.93
CA PRO A 15 11.18 -4.16 -5.32
C PRO A 15 11.09 -3.72 -6.79
N GLU A 16 10.65 -4.62 -7.68
CA GLU A 16 10.49 -4.31 -9.11
C GLU A 16 9.37 -3.29 -9.36
N LEU A 17 8.32 -3.28 -8.54
CA LEU A 17 7.27 -2.26 -8.61
C LEU A 17 7.80 -0.86 -8.24
N VAL A 18 8.79 -0.78 -7.35
CA VAL A 18 9.42 0.51 -7.00
C VAL A 18 10.13 1.13 -8.21
N ARG A 19 10.78 0.29 -9.02
CA ARG A 19 11.41 0.74 -10.27
C ARG A 19 10.36 1.19 -11.27
N TYR A 20 9.25 0.47 -11.36
CA TYR A 20 8.11 0.87 -12.19
C TYR A 20 7.58 2.25 -11.76
N PHE A 21 7.39 2.51 -10.46
CA PHE A 21 6.92 3.81 -9.95
C PHE A 21 7.96 4.94 -10.00
N SER A 22 9.25 4.60 -10.04
CA SER A 22 10.31 5.59 -10.22
C SER A 22 10.35 6.10 -11.66
N ASN A 23 9.94 5.26 -12.62
CA ASN A 23 9.97 5.56 -14.06
C ASN A 23 8.61 6.03 -14.60
N ASN A 24 7.51 5.56 -14.01
CA ASN A 24 6.14 5.92 -14.38
C ASN A 24 5.51 6.75 -13.28
N LEU A 25 4.88 7.87 -13.66
CA LEU A 25 4.07 8.64 -12.71
C LEU A 25 2.97 7.72 -12.15
N ILE A 26 2.71 7.78 -10.84
CA ILE A 26 1.62 7.07 -10.13
C ILE A 26 0.24 7.20 -10.83
N ASN A 27 0.10 8.15 -11.75
CA ASN A 27 -1.10 8.42 -12.54
C ASN A 27 -1.38 7.38 -13.65
N GLU A 28 -0.48 6.43 -13.91
CA GLU A 28 -0.67 5.35 -14.91
C GLU A 28 -1.02 3.99 -14.28
N ILE A 29 -1.44 3.97 -13.01
CA ILE A 29 -1.93 2.74 -12.38
C ILE A 29 -3.28 2.38 -12.99
N ASP A 30 -3.31 1.30 -13.77
CA ASP A 30 -4.55 0.66 -14.20
C ASP A 30 -5.20 -0.16 -13.07
N GLU A 31 -6.41 -0.65 -13.31
CA GLU A 31 -7.18 -1.40 -12.31
C GLU A 31 -6.44 -2.66 -11.82
N ASP A 32 -5.76 -3.38 -12.71
CA ASP A 32 -5.05 -4.62 -12.38
C ASP A 32 -3.85 -4.33 -11.46
N LEU A 33 -3.02 -3.35 -11.82
CA LEU A 33 -1.89 -2.92 -11.00
C LEU A 33 -2.36 -2.30 -9.68
N GLY A 34 -3.45 -1.53 -9.70
CA GLY A 34 -4.04 -0.91 -8.52
C GLY A 34 -4.55 -1.96 -7.53
N ASN A 35 -5.28 -2.96 -8.01
CA ASN A 35 -5.73 -4.09 -7.19
C ASN A 35 -4.55 -4.90 -6.63
N HIS A 36 -3.50 -5.11 -7.42
CA HIS A 36 -2.29 -5.80 -6.96
C HIS A 36 -1.61 -5.05 -5.81
N ILE A 37 -1.44 -3.73 -5.94
CA ILE A 37 -0.85 -2.91 -4.88
C ILE A 37 -1.72 -2.90 -3.62
N ARG A 38 -3.05 -2.86 -3.77
CA ARG A 38 -3.96 -2.97 -2.62
C ARG A 38 -3.80 -4.28 -1.87
N ASN A 39 -3.58 -5.39 -2.57
CA ASN A 39 -3.31 -6.68 -1.94
C ASN A 39 -2.01 -6.64 -1.13
N ILE A 40 -0.93 -6.09 -1.71
CA ILE A 40 0.35 -5.91 -1.01
C ILE A 40 0.19 -5.07 0.26
N LEU A 41 -0.59 -3.98 0.17
CA LEU A 41 -0.86 -3.10 1.31
C LEU A 41 -1.73 -3.80 2.36
N ASN A 42 -2.74 -4.57 1.96
CA ASN A 42 -3.57 -5.38 2.87
C ASN A 42 -2.73 -6.41 3.63
N ASP A 43 -1.80 -7.09 2.97
CA ASP A 43 -0.91 -8.04 3.64
C ASP A 43 -0.01 -7.33 4.67
N GLU A 44 0.55 -6.18 4.32
CA GLU A 44 1.35 -5.38 5.26
C GLU A 44 0.51 -4.84 6.43
N PHE A 45 -0.74 -4.46 6.17
CA PHE A 45 -1.68 -4.04 7.20
C PHE A 45 -1.96 -5.16 8.20
N LEU A 46 -2.23 -6.37 7.72
CA LEU A 46 -2.48 -7.53 8.59
C LEU A 46 -1.24 -7.93 9.41
N GLU A 47 -0.05 -7.78 8.84
CA GLU A 47 1.20 -8.14 9.53
C GLU A 47 1.71 -7.07 10.51
N THR A 48 1.52 -5.78 10.20
CA THR A 48 2.22 -4.68 10.90
C THR A 48 1.31 -3.54 11.35
N GLY A 49 0.05 -3.55 10.91
CA GLY A 49 -0.92 -2.49 11.17
C GLY A 49 -1.74 -2.69 12.46
N MET A 50 -1.57 -3.81 13.15
CA MET A 50 -2.32 -4.14 14.37
C MET A 50 -1.42 -4.08 15.60
N ASP A 51 -1.91 -3.49 16.70
CA ASP A 51 -1.24 -3.50 18.01
C ASP A 51 -1.56 -4.77 18.80
N ASP A 52 -2.59 -5.52 18.40
CA ASP A 52 -3.01 -6.74 19.06
C ASP A 52 -3.19 -7.91 18.06
N PRO A 53 -2.93 -9.15 18.49
CA PRO A 53 -2.98 -10.32 17.62
C PRO A 53 -4.40 -10.72 17.18
N ASN A 54 -5.46 -10.14 17.77
CA ASN A 54 -6.83 -10.37 17.34
C ASN A 54 -7.29 -9.37 16.26
N GLY A 55 -6.44 -8.40 15.89
CA GLY A 55 -6.71 -7.45 14.81
C GLY A 55 -7.84 -6.45 15.15
N VAL A 56 -8.01 -6.11 16.41
CA VAL A 56 -9.09 -5.21 16.88
C VAL A 56 -8.60 -3.76 16.97
N ILE A 57 -7.34 -3.56 17.33
CA ILE A 57 -6.72 -2.26 17.57
C ILE A 57 -5.72 -1.99 16.44
N ILE A 58 -6.12 -1.09 15.54
CA ILE A 58 -5.27 -0.59 14.46
C ILE A 58 -4.29 0.44 15.04
N ASN A 59 -3.01 0.20 14.80
CA ASN A 59 -1.92 1.07 15.25
C ASN A 59 -1.72 2.26 14.30
N LYS A 60 -0.77 3.15 14.62
CA LYS A 60 -0.51 4.33 13.78
C LYS A 60 -0.15 3.95 12.35
N ARG A 61 0.72 2.95 12.16
CA ARG A 61 1.13 2.47 10.83
C ARG A 61 -0.05 1.89 10.07
N GLY A 62 -0.91 1.11 10.73
CA GLY A 62 -2.11 0.54 10.14
C GLY A 62 -3.05 1.60 9.54
N LYS A 63 -3.29 2.69 10.28
CA LYS A 63 -4.09 3.83 9.75
C LYS A 63 -3.47 4.46 8.51
N GLU A 64 -2.15 4.63 8.49
CA GLU A 64 -1.45 5.16 7.33
C GLU A 64 -1.52 4.19 6.12
N ILE A 65 -1.55 2.87 6.37
CA ILE A 65 -1.74 1.86 5.32
C ILE A 65 -3.18 1.86 4.79
N GLU A 66 -4.21 2.00 5.65
CA GLU A 66 -5.60 2.15 5.21
C GLU A 66 -5.78 3.35 4.28
N GLU A 67 -5.20 4.51 4.63
CA GLU A 67 -5.21 5.68 3.76
C GLU A 67 -4.54 5.42 2.40
N LEU A 68 -3.51 4.56 2.35
CA LEU A 68 -2.87 4.16 1.09
C LEU A 68 -3.76 3.22 0.28
N ILE A 69 -4.45 2.27 0.91
CA ILE A 69 -5.37 1.35 0.24
C ILE A 69 -6.50 2.15 -0.42
N ASP A 70 -7.10 3.08 0.31
CA ASP A 70 -8.14 3.98 -0.21
C ASP A 70 -7.61 4.86 -1.33
N TYR A 71 -6.42 5.43 -1.16
CA TYR A 71 -5.80 6.26 -2.20
C TYR A 71 -5.58 5.48 -3.50
N VAL A 72 -5.00 4.28 -3.43
CA VAL A 72 -4.74 3.43 -4.59
C VAL A 72 -6.07 3.05 -5.25
N GLY A 73 -7.08 2.67 -4.47
CA GLY A 73 -8.42 2.36 -4.98
C GLY A 73 -9.05 3.51 -5.77
N ASN A 74 -8.81 4.76 -5.35
CA ASN A 74 -9.34 5.95 -6.02
C ASN A 74 -8.59 6.34 -7.31
N LEU A 75 -7.48 5.69 -7.67
CA LEU A 75 -6.73 6.02 -8.89
C LEU A 75 -7.34 5.43 -10.16
N TYR A 76 -8.15 4.38 -10.03
CA TYR A 76 -8.71 3.63 -11.16
C TYR A 76 -10.23 3.44 -11.08
N MET A 77 -10.91 4.13 -10.16
CA MET A 77 -12.37 4.31 -10.13
C MET A 77 -12.78 5.52 -10.98
#